data_AF-A0A2A7HRN3-F1
#
_entry.id   AF-A0A2A7HRN3-F1
#
_cell.length_a   1.000
_cell.length_b   1.000
_cell.length_c   1.000
_cell.angle_alpha   90.00
_cell.angle_beta   90.00
_cell.angle_gamma   90.00
#
_symmetry.space_group_name_H-M   'P 1'
#
loop_
_entity.id
_entity.type
_entity.pdbx_description
1 polymer ?
#
loop_
_entity_poly.entity_id
_entity_poly.type
_entity_poly.pdbx_seq_one_letter_code
_entity_poly.pdbx_strand_id
1 'polypeptide(L)'
;MKKMKFLVPAVLGFTVLVTGCAQGETKAETKHETKQEAKKEKKKQQAQITKLEPLNAMTLQLTFSKPLSEEEVKLENLDAIKKNFVFSNGLEIVNVPRLKTGATSTYIVPVKVQKPGGKYTLSYKGGKKEKFEGSSEKLNIRQAKQVTNDTFEIESFLEDGVTDYANIIEAYKAGRGNQAFQLDDENKDKDGKQYQVISSLRDRKLTITASSGEKIEVAYVPFTQAADGRQAPKFRLPAGQTLKPGTEYTITSDWATVKNPKFTASTIAPLVIQSAEGIDNKSLQVTLDKDPGMELFAGRKVELQSEDGKKVEAQYRFSSRKGAVGIFDLQNGATLQQGMEYTVVPTGGWATGEQVTFVGK
;
A
#
# COMPACT_ATOMS: atom_id res chain seq x y z
N MET A 1 32.05 1.74 58.29
CA MET A 1 31.59 3.14 58.19
C MET A 1 30.06 3.18 58.29
N LYS A 2 29.54 4.21 58.98
CA LYS A 2 28.16 4.45 59.51
C LYS A 2 27.00 3.96 58.61
N LYS A 3 26.20 2.95 59.02
CA LYS A 3 24.92 2.93 59.79
C LYS A 3 23.66 3.49 59.10
N MET A 4 22.72 2.57 58.80
CA MET A 4 21.27 2.76 58.59
C MET A 4 20.55 3.33 59.83
N LYS A 5 19.47 4.10 59.62
CA LYS A 5 18.22 4.19 60.43
C LYS A 5 17.08 4.67 59.50
N PHE A 6 16.04 3.88 59.23
CA PHE A 6 14.74 3.77 59.93
C PHE A 6 13.94 5.08 60.05
N LEU A 7 12.70 5.12 59.52
CA LEU A 7 11.50 5.44 60.30
C LEU A 7 10.19 5.08 59.56
N VAL A 8 9.35 4.34 60.26
CA VAL A 8 7.91 4.10 60.02
C VAL A 8 7.12 5.06 60.91
N PRO A 9 5.90 5.47 60.54
CA PRO A 9 4.79 5.55 61.51
C PRO A 9 3.60 4.74 60.99
N ALA A 10 3.12 3.73 61.71
CA ALA A 10 2.27 3.78 62.91
C ALA A 10 0.84 4.22 62.58
N VAL A 11 -0.07 3.24 62.64
CA VAL A 11 -1.51 3.30 62.46
C VAL A 11 -2.19 3.89 63.71
N LEU A 12 -3.12 4.81 63.50
CA LEU A 12 -4.28 5.12 64.35
C LEU A 12 -5.34 5.66 63.37
N GLY A 13 -6.51 5.07 63.16
CA GLY A 13 -7.39 4.46 64.15
C GLY A 13 -8.52 5.45 64.47
N PHE A 14 -9.46 5.62 63.54
CA PHE A 14 -10.76 6.23 63.83
C PHE A 14 -11.86 5.48 63.06
N THR A 15 -12.44 4.50 63.73
CA THR A 15 -13.76 3.95 63.45
C THR A 15 -14.81 4.87 64.07
N VAL A 16 -15.69 5.43 63.25
CA VAL A 16 -17.02 5.85 63.68
C VAL A 16 -18.01 4.99 62.91
N LEU A 17 -18.68 4.10 63.64
CA LEU A 17 -19.89 3.41 63.19
C LEU A 17 -21.07 4.31 63.51
N VAL A 18 -21.84 4.69 62.49
CA VAL A 18 -23.25 5.05 62.65
C VAL A 18 -24.06 4.18 61.72
N THR A 19 -24.92 3.39 62.34
CA THR A 19 -25.98 2.53 61.79
C THR A 19 -27.11 3.37 61.19
N GLY A 20 -27.63 2.96 60.04
CA GLY A 20 -28.86 3.52 59.45
C GLY A 20 -29.18 2.86 58.10
N CYS A 21 -30.37 2.25 58.02
CA CYS A 21 -30.80 1.32 56.97
C CYS A 21 -31.38 1.98 55.70
N ALA A 22 -31.19 1.28 54.58
CA ALA A 22 -32.10 1.03 53.44
C ALA A 22 -32.46 2.15 52.42
N GLN A 23 -32.67 1.64 51.18
CA GLN A 23 -33.06 2.28 49.89
C GLN A 23 -31.97 3.16 49.27
N GLY A 24 -31.42 2.90 48.08
CA GLY A 24 -31.91 2.17 46.90
C GLY A 24 -31.65 3.12 45.70
N GLU A 25 -30.97 2.64 44.66
CA GLU A 25 -30.68 3.37 43.39
C GLU A 25 -29.64 4.51 43.56
N THR A 26 -28.38 4.37 43.14
CA THR A 26 -27.93 4.68 41.77
C THR A 26 -26.42 4.44 41.66
N LYS A 27 -25.95 3.17 41.74
CA LYS A 27 -24.54 2.82 41.41
C LYS A 27 -24.37 2.39 39.94
N ALA A 28 -25.47 2.08 39.27
CA ALA A 28 -25.50 1.75 37.84
C ALA A 28 -25.54 3.02 36.97
N GLU A 29 -26.30 4.05 37.37
CA GLU A 29 -26.41 5.32 36.64
C GLU A 29 -25.11 6.14 36.70
N THR A 30 -24.49 6.33 37.87
CA THR A 30 -23.21 7.06 37.98
C THR A 30 -22.05 6.38 37.23
N LYS A 31 -22.01 5.04 37.15
CA LYS A 31 -21.03 4.29 36.33
C LYS A 31 -21.33 4.35 34.83
N HIS A 32 -22.60 4.49 34.45
CA HIS A 32 -23.01 4.69 33.06
C HIS A 32 -22.75 6.12 32.59
N GLU A 33 -23.00 7.11 33.43
CA GLU A 33 -22.74 8.53 33.19
C GLU A 33 -21.24 8.80 33.08
N THR A 34 -20.41 8.33 34.02
CA THR A 34 -18.94 8.47 33.91
C THR A 34 -18.35 7.74 32.69
N LYS A 35 -18.89 6.59 32.27
CA LYS A 35 -18.48 5.92 31.02
C LYS A 35 -18.97 6.66 29.76
N GLN A 36 -20.16 7.28 29.80
CA GLN A 36 -20.69 8.08 28.69
C GLN A 36 -19.97 9.41 28.56
N GLU A 37 -19.62 10.07 29.66
CA GLU A 37 -18.82 11.30 29.70
C GLU A 37 -17.39 11.03 29.25
N ALA A 38 -16.74 9.98 29.76
CA ALA A 38 -15.41 9.57 29.28
C ALA A 38 -15.42 9.16 27.79
N LYS A 39 -16.53 8.57 27.29
CA LYS A 39 -16.71 8.31 25.84
C LYS A 39 -16.96 9.60 25.04
N LYS A 40 -17.73 10.55 25.57
CA LYS A 40 -17.98 11.86 24.93
C LYS A 40 -16.71 12.72 24.89
N GLU A 41 -15.91 12.68 25.95
CA GLU A 41 -14.64 13.40 26.08
C GLU A 41 -13.55 12.78 25.18
N LYS A 42 -13.44 11.44 25.13
CA LYS A 42 -12.62 10.74 24.12
C LYS A 42 -13.07 11.03 22.67
N LYS A 43 -14.37 11.17 22.41
CA LYS A 43 -14.88 11.58 21.09
C LYS A 43 -14.55 13.04 20.75
N LYS A 44 -14.57 13.96 21.71
CA LYS A 44 -14.15 15.36 21.52
C LYS A 44 -12.66 15.50 21.19
N GLN A 45 -11.83 14.62 21.75
CA GLN A 45 -10.40 14.56 21.45
C GLN A 45 -10.06 13.75 20.18
N GLN A 46 -11.03 13.27 19.42
CA GLN A 46 -10.76 12.45 18.23
C GLN A 46 -10.87 13.28 16.96
N ALA A 47 -9.96 13.07 15.99
CA ALA A 47 -10.04 13.73 14.69
C ALA A 47 -11.41 13.43 14.05
N GLN A 48 -12.07 14.48 13.55
CA GLN A 48 -13.37 14.38 12.87
C GLN A 48 -13.19 14.79 11.41
N ILE A 49 -13.92 14.15 10.49
CA ILE A 49 -13.96 14.58 9.09
C ILE A 49 -14.69 15.92 9.03
N THR A 50 -14.04 16.95 8.49
CA THR A 50 -14.61 18.29 8.27
C THR A 50 -14.90 18.55 6.79
N LYS A 51 -14.16 17.90 5.88
CA LYS A 51 -14.38 17.96 4.43
C LYS A 51 -14.18 16.57 3.82
N LEU A 52 -15.02 16.21 2.86
CA LEU A 52 -14.94 14.95 2.10
C LEU A 52 -15.19 15.26 0.64
N GLU A 53 -14.22 14.94 -0.22
CA GLU A 53 -14.29 15.19 -1.66
C GLU A 53 -13.89 13.93 -2.45
N PRO A 54 -14.79 13.37 -3.26
CA PRO A 54 -14.43 12.34 -4.24
C PRO A 54 -13.64 12.98 -5.39
N LEU A 55 -12.34 12.70 -5.49
CA LEU A 55 -11.48 13.29 -6.54
C LEU A 55 -11.61 12.57 -7.89
N ASN A 56 -11.73 11.25 -7.84
CA ASN A 56 -11.92 10.37 -8.99
C ASN A 56 -12.48 9.03 -8.52
N ALA A 57 -12.73 8.11 -9.45
CA ALA A 57 -13.35 6.82 -9.23
C ALA A 57 -12.69 5.98 -8.11
N MET A 58 -11.45 6.24 -7.71
CA MET A 58 -10.74 5.43 -6.71
C MET A 58 -10.08 6.24 -5.59
N THR A 59 -10.34 7.55 -5.51
CA THR A 59 -9.64 8.45 -4.59
C THR A 59 -10.61 9.40 -3.89
N LEU A 60 -10.48 9.51 -2.58
CA LEU A 60 -11.10 10.56 -1.79
C LEU A 60 -10.01 11.52 -1.27
N GLN A 61 -10.36 12.79 -1.11
CA GLN A 61 -9.64 13.76 -0.30
C GLN A 61 -10.45 14.03 0.97
N LEU A 62 -9.81 13.84 2.13
CA LEU A 62 -10.45 14.08 3.43
C LEU A 62 -9.68 15.14 4.20
N THR A 63 -10.37 16.16 4.69
CA THR A 63 -9.82 17.09 5.69
C THR A 63 -10.37 16.71 7.06
N PHE A 64 -9.48 16.66 8.06
CA PHE A 64 -9.83 16.40 9.44
C PHE A 64 -9.71 17.66 10.30
N SER A 65 -10.44 17.70 11.42
CA SER A 65 -10.38 18.79 12.41
C SER A 65 -9.01 18.97 13.06
N LYS A 66 -8.15 17.96 12.95
CA LYS A 66 -6.75 17.96 13.38
C LYS A 66 -5.98 16.86 12.63
N PRO A 67 -4.64 16.88 12.63
CA PRO A 67 -3.86 15.82 12.02
C PRO A 67 -4.20 14.44 12.60
N LEU A 68 -4.17 13.41 11.74
CA LEU A 68 -4.13 12.02 12.16
C LEU A 68 -2.80 11.73 12.85
N SER A 69 -2.85 10.90 13.89
CA SER A 69 -1.65 10.39 14.56
C SER A 69 -0.84 9.49 13.64
N GLU A 70 0.44 9.29 13.97
CA GLU A 70 1.32 8.40 13.21
C GLU A 70 0.75 6.98 13.07
N GLU A 71 0.19 6.43 14.15
CA GLU A 71 -0.40 5.09 14.17
C GLU A 71 -1.59 4.95 13.22
N GLU A 72 -2.27 6.06 12.90
CA GLU A 72 -3.40 6.11 11.98
C GLU A 72 -2.98 6.24 10.50
N VAL A 73 -1.68 6.38 10.23
CA VAL A 73 -1.11 6.51 8.88
C VAL A 73 0.11 5.60 8.61
N LYS A 74 0.51 4.76 9.59
CA LYS A 74 1.56 3.73 9.46
C LYS A 74 1.05 2.53 8.66
N LEU A 75 1.83 2.10 7.68
CA LEU A 75 1.43 1.07 6.71
C LEU A 75 1.23 -0.29 7.39
N GLU A 76 2.03 -0.57 8.41
CA GLU A 76 2.02 -1.78 9.24
C GLU A 76 0.68 -1.96 9.96
N ASN A 77 -0.04 -0.86 10.18
CA ASN A 77 -1.32 -0.83 10.88
C ASN A 77 -2.53 -0.85 9.92
N LEU A 78 -2.35 -1.10 8.62
CA LEU A 78 -3.41 -0.94 7.62
C LEU A 78 -4.72 -1.64 8.01
N ASP A 79 -4.68 -2.87 8.54
CA ASP A 79 -5.88 -3.61 8.93
C ASP A 79 -6.63 -2.96 10.10
N ALA A 80 -5.90 -2.38 11.05
CA ALA A 80 -6.49 -1.60 12.14
C ALA A 80 -7.02 -0.25 11.63
N ILE A 81 -6.31 0.39 10.71
CA ILE A 81 -6.71 1.65 10.09
C ILE A 81 -8.00 1.47 9.28
N LYS A 82 -8.12 0.40 8.49
CA LYS A 82 -9.35 0.07 7.73
C LYS A 82 -10.59 0.05 8.63
N LYS A 83 -10.48 -0.53 9.84
CA LYS A 83 -11.58 -0.57 10.82
C LYS A 83 -12.01 0.80 11.34
N ASN A 84 -11.14 1.81 11.24
CA ASN A 84 -11.49 3.18 11.60
C ASN A 84 -12.35 3.87 10.55
N PHE A 85 -12.31 3.44 9.29
CA PHE A 85 -13.10 3.98 8.19
C PHE A 85 -14.28 3.07 7.89
N VAL A 86 -15.48 3.46 8.33
CA VAL A 86 -16.70 2.68 8.10
C VAL A 86 -17.48 3.31 6.97
N PHE A 87 -17.48 2.65 5.82
CA PHE A 87 -18.26 3.03 4.65
C PHE A 87 -19.54 2.19 4.52
N SER A 88 -20.56 2.73 3.83
CA SER A 88 -21.68 1.93 3.33
C SER A 88 -21.38 1.28 1.98
N ASN A 89 -22.23 0.32 1.59
CA ASN A 89 -22.26 -0.26 0.24
C ASN A 89 -20.94 -0.92 -0.20
N GLY A 90 -20.23 -1.56 0.74
CA GLY A 90 -19.05 -2.39 0.46
C GLY A 90 -17.78 -1.65 0.04
N LEU A 91 -17.82 -0.30 0.05
CA LEU A 91 -16.62 0.51 -0.17
C LEU A 91 -15.67 0.37 1.03
N GLU A 92 -14.37 0.49 0.80
CA GLU A 92 -13.37 0.53 1.86
C GLU A 92 -12.11 1.26 1.37
N ILE A 93 -11.25 1.69 2.30
CA ILE A 93 -9.91 2.12 1.93
C ILE A 93 -9.09 0.91 1.50
N VAL A 94 -8.22 1.09 0.50
CA VAL A 94 -7.28 0.02 0.07
C VAL A 94 -5.88 0.21 0.62
N ASN A 95 -5.52 1.43 1.02
CA ASN A 95 -4.23 1.75 1.62
C ASN A 95 -4.40 2.87 2.67
N VAL A 96 -3.36 3.14 3.44
CA VAL A 96 -3.39 4.16 4.50
C VAL A 96 -3.58 5.57 3.92
N PRO A 97 -4.30 6.47 4.63
CA PRO A 97 -4.36 7.89 4.29
C PRO A 97 -2.94 8.50 4.26
N ARG A 98 -2.70 9.41 3.31
CA ARG A 98 -1.42 10.14 3.24
C ARG A 98 -1.65 11.65 3.26
N LEU A 99 -0.97 12.32 4.18
CA LEU A 99 -1.03 13.77 4.36
C LEU A 99 -0.46 14.46 3.11
N LYS A 100 -1.20 15.41 2.54
CA LYS A 100 -0.71 16.24 1.43
C LYS A 100 0.44 17.14 1.89
N THR A 101 1.44 17.31 1.04
CA THR A 101 2.57 18.20 1.31
C THR A 101 2.08 19.62 1.57
N GLY A 102 2.51 20.21 2.69
CA GLY A 102 2.10 21.57 3.08
C GLY A 102 0.71 21.67 3.73
N ALA A 103 -0.09 20.60 3.73
CA ALA A 103 -1.35 20.57 4.47
C ALA A 103 -1.11 20.21 5.94
N THR A 104 -2.02 20.66 6.81
CA THR A 104 -2.01 20.26 8.24
C THR A 104 -2.82 18.98 8.46
N SER A 105 -3.97 18.85 7.81
CA SER A 105 -4.90 17.74 8.08
C SER A 105 -5.72 17.30 6.86
N THR A 106 -5.26 17.61 5.64
CA THR A 106 -5.86 17.14 4.38
C THR A 106 -5.09 15.94 3.84
N TYR A 107 -5.80 14.84 3.59
CA TYR A 107 -5.23 13.54 3.22
C TYR A 107 -5.78 13.03 1.90
N ILE A 108 -4.91 12.42 1.09
CA ILE A 108 -5.30 11.55 -0.02
C ILE A 108 -5.62 10.16 0.54
N VAL A 109 -6.82 9.66 0.26
CA VAL A 109 -7.36 8.40 0.79
C VAL A 109 -7.72 7.47 -0.38
N PRO A 110 -6.90 6.44 -0.65
CA PRO A 110 -7.19 5.44 -1.68
C PRO A 110 -8.34 4.54 -1.25
N VAL A 111 -9.39 4.42 -2.08
CA VAL A 111 -10.58 3.58 -1.81
C VAL A 111 -10.79 2.56 -2.91
N LYS A 112 -11.61 1.53 -2.70
CA LYS A 112 -12.09 0.68 -3.81
C LYS A 112 -12.74 1.55 -4.89
N VAL A 113 -12.79 1.03 -6.13
CA VAL A 113 -13.45 1.74 -7.23
C VAL A 113 -14.91 2.00 -6.86
N GLN A 114 -15.28 3.27 -6.89
CA GLN A 114 -16.61 3.77 -6.57
C GLN A 114 -17.53 3.45 -7.74
N LYS A 115 -18.78 3.11 -7.44
CA LYS A 115 -19.82 3.07 -8.47
C LYS A 115 -20.17 4.53 -8.82
N PRO A 116 -20.10 4.94 -10.10
CA PRO A 116 -20.54 6.27 -10.53
C PRO A 116 -21.97 6.56 -10.09
N GLY A 117 -22.20 7.71 -9.47
CA GLY A 117 -23.50 8.11 -8.93
C GLY A 117 -23.97 7.32 -7.68
N GLY A 118 -23.14 6.39 -7.20
CA GLY A 118 -23.44 5.59 -6.02
C GLY A 118 -23.50 6.47 -4.77
N LYS A 119 -24.54 6.35 -3.95
CA LYS A 119 -24.66 7.11 -2.69
C LYS A 119 -23.92 6.36 -1.59
N TYR A 120 -22.91 6.99 -1.00
CA TYR A 120 -22.12 6.42 0.07
C TYR A 120 -22.24 7.24 1.35
N THR A 121 -21.99 6.58 2.48
CA THR A 121 -21.71 7.23 3.75
C THR A 121 -20.33 6.81 4.22
N LEU A 122 -19.61 7.71 4.89
CA LEU A 122 -18.36 7.44 5.58
C LEU A 122 -18.45 7.97 7.00
N SER A 123 -18.02 7.18 7.98
CA SER A 123 -17.70 7.67 9.32
C SER A 123 -16.28 7.26 9.71
N TYR A 124 -15.62 8.13 10.48
CA TYR A 124 -14.30 7.87 11.03
C TYR A 124 -14.40 7.65 12.55
N LYS A 125 -13.92 6.49 13.03
CA LYS A 125 -13.90 6.09 14.45
C LYS A 125 -15.22 6.32 15.21
N GLY A 126 -16.36 6.07 14.54
CA GLY A 126 -17.69 6.25 15.14
C GLY A 126 -18.10 7.72 15.36
N GLY A 127 -17.43 8.65 14.66
CA GLY A 127 -17.83 10.04 14.49
C GLY A 127 -19.06 10.21 13.58
N LYS A 128 -19.32 11.44 13.17
CA LYS A 128 -20.46 11.77 12.29
C LYS A 128 -20.33 11.04 10.95
N LYS A 129 -21.48 10.60 10.40
CA LYS A 129 -21.56 10.04 9.05
C LYS A 129 -21.65 11.18 8.04
N GLU A 130 -20.65 11.28 7.19
CA GLU A 130 -20.65 12.16 6.03
C GLU A 130 -21.20 11.41 4.82
N LYS A 131 -21.96 12.09 3.98
CA LYS A 131 -22.55 11.54 2.75
C LYS A 131 -21.77 12.03 1.55
N PHE A 132 -21.60 11.18 0.55
CA PHE A 132 -20.99 11.57 -0.73
C PHE A 132 -21.51 10.70 -1.87
N GLU A 133 -21.31 11.19 -3.10
CA GLU A 133 -21.65 10.49 -4.33
C GLU A 133 -20.39 9.94 -4.99
N GLY A 134 -20.46 8.72 -5.50
CA GLY A 134 -19.35 8.07 -6.18
C GLY A 134 -18.99 8.79 -7.48
N SER A 135 -17.71 9.10 -7.65
CA SER A 135 -17.23 9.84 -8.81
C SER A 135 -17.24 8.99 -10.08
N SER A 136 -17.67 9.58 -11.21
CA SER A 136 -17.50 9.03 -12.56
C SER A 136 -16.15 9.38 -13.20
N GLU A 137 -15.39 10.29 -12.58
CA GLU A 137 -14.13 10.79 -13.12
C GLU A 137 -13.07 9.68 -13.13
N LYS A 138 -12.50 9.43 -14.30
CA LYS A 138 -11.39 8.48 -14.49
C LYS A 138 -10.08 9.23 -14.65
N LEU A 139 -9.00 8.58 -14.24
CA LEU A 139 -7.65 9.12 -14.44
C LEU A 139 -7.27 9.09 -15.92
N ASN A 140 -6.72 10.20 -16.40
CA ASN A 140 -6.19 10.33 -17.74
C ASN A 140 -4.80 9.69 -17.80
N ILE A 141 -4.67 8.64 -18.59
CA ILE A 141 -3.44 7.90 -18.79
C ILE A 141 -3.08 8.01 -20.27
N ARG A 142 -1.84 8.36 -20.59
CA ARG A 142 -1.46 8.73 -21.95
C ARG A 142 -1.30 7.50 -22.84
N GLN A 143 -0.52 6.53 -22.39
CA GLN A 143 -0.10 5.42 -23.24
C GLN A 143 0.19 4.15 -22.45
N ALA A 144 0.33 3.05 -23.19
CA ALA A 144 0.74 1.77 -22.66
C ALA A 144 1.85 1.14 -23.49
N LYS A 145 2.70 0.34 -22.85
CA LYS A 145 3.83 -0.31 -23.50
C LYS A 145 4.19 -1.62 -22.80
N GLN A 146 4.56 -2.64 -23.56
CA GLN A 146 5.18 -3.86 -23.02
C GLN A 146 6.54 -3.55 -22.36
N VAL A 147 6.81 -4.17 -21.21
CA VAL A 147 8.07 -4.02 -20.45
C VAL A 147 8.88 -5.31 -20.47
N THR A 148 8.25 -6.45 -20.17
CA THR A 148 8.85 -7.79 -20.21
C THR A 148 7.94 -8.74 -20.98
N ASN A 149 8.28 -10.02 -21.04
CA ASN A 149 7.43 -11.07 -21.61
C ASN A 149 6.07 -11.21 -20.89
N ASP A 150 5.92 -10.74 -19.66
CA ASP A 150 4.71 -10.93 -18.84
C ASP A 150 4.19 -9.64 -18.16
N THR A 151 4.84 -8.50 -18.40
CA THR A 151 4.54 -7.23 -17.74
C THR A 151 4.46 -6.11 -18.78
N PHE A 152 3.50 -5.22 -18.60
CA PHE A 152 3.39 -3.97 -19.36
C PHE A 152 3.22 -2.79 -18.39
N GLU A 153 3.35 -1.57 -18.90
CA GLU A 153 3.15 -0.33 -18.14
C GLU A 153 2.07 0.52 -18.79
N ILE A 154 1.45 1.37 -17.97
CA ILE A 154 0.64 2.50 -18.43
C ILE A 154 1.25 3.79 -17.86
N GLU A 155 1.32 4.85 -18.64
CA GLU A 155 2.09 6.05 -18.27
C GLU A 155 1.24 7.30 -18.16
N SER A 156 1.56 8.11 -17.16
CA SER A 156 0.99 9.43 -16.93
C SER A 156 2.09 10.48 -16.78
N PHE A 157 1.77 11.74 -17.08
CA PHE A 157 2.76 12.81 -17.12
C PHE A 157 2.25 14.06 -16.40
N LEU A 158 3.15 14.74 -15.68
CA LEU A 158 2.83 16.01 -15.00
C LEU A 158 2.39 17.08 -15.99
N GLU A 159 2.91 17.07 -17.22
CA GLU A 159 2.52 18.01 -18.28
C GLU A 159 1.05 17.84 -18.70
N ASP A 160 0.49 16.63 -18.59
CA ASP A 160 -0.94 16.34 -18.82
C ASP A 160 -1.84 16.73 -17.64
N GLY A 161 -1.28 17.29 -16.56
CA GLY A 161 -2.03 17.57 -15.34
C GLY A 161 -2.39 16.29 -14.58
N VAL A 162 -1.50 15.28 -14.59
CA VAL A 162 -1.70 14.04 -13.84
C VAL A 162 -0.47 13.76 -12.97
N THR A 163 -0.70 13.60 -11.67
CA THR A 163 0.37 13.35 -10.70
C THR A 163 0.08 12.16 -9.82
N ASP A 164 1.12 11.40 -9.52
CA ASP A 164 1.17 10.39 -8.49
C ASP A 164 1.15 11.05 -7.11
N TYR A 165 0.32 10.52 -6.21
CA TYR A 165 0.26 11.00 -4.83
C TYR A 165 1.63 11.00 -4.14
N ALA A 166 2.58 10.11 -4.52
CA ALA A 166 3.94 10.08 -3.99
C ALA A 166 4.68 11.41 -4.17
N ASN A 167 4.38 12.20 -5.20
CA ASN A 167 4.97 13.51 -5.44
C ASN A 167 4.40 14.62 -4.54
N ILE A 168 3.22 14.40 -3.96
CA ILE A 168 2.44 15.45 -3.27
C ILE A 168 2.08 15.06 -1.84
N ILE A 169 2.78 14.09 -1.25
CA ILE A 169 2.57 13.70 0.16
C ILE A 169 3.81 13.96 1.02
N GLU A 170 3.56 14.36 2.25
CA GLU A 170 4.61 14.76 3.19
C GLU A 170 5.56 13.60 3.51
N ALA A 171 5.02 12.38 3.63
CA ALA A 171 5.80 11.19 3.98
C ALA A 171 6.94 10.88 2.99
N TYR A 172 6.78 11.22 1.71
CA TYR A 172 7.77 10.91 0.67
C TYR A 172 8.54 12.13 0.17
N LYS A 173 8.16 13.34 0.59
CA LYS A 173 8.74 14.61 0.16
C LYS A 173 10.28 14.60 0.13
N ALA A 174 10.91 14.16 1.22
CA ALA A 174 12.37 14.12 1.32
C ALA A 174 13.02 13.18 0.30
N GLY A 175 12.44 11.99 0.08
CA GLY A 175 12.97 10.99 -0.86
C GLY A 175 12.69 11.29 -2.34
N ARG A 176 11.72 12.16 -2.64
CA ARG A 176 11.35 12.53 -4.01
C ARG A 176 12.20 13.69 -4.57
N GLY A 177 12.91 14.44 -3.72
CA GLY A 177 13.72 15.58 -4.15
C GLY A 177 12.92 16.57 -5.01
N ASN A 178 13.44 16.90 -6.19
CA ASN A 178 12.80 17.86 -7.12
C ASN A 178 11.48 17.38 -7.72
N GLN A 179 11.10 16.11 -7.53
CA GLN A 179 9.79 15.62 -7.93
C GLN A 179 8.70 15.92 -6.90
N ALA A 180 9.08 16.28 -5.67
CA ALA A 180 8.13 16.68 -4.65
C ALA A 180 7.60 18.09 -4.93
N PHE A 181 6.29 18.26 -4.86
CA PHE A 181 5.66 19.57 -4.95
C PHE A 181 4.39 19.64 -4.11
N GLN A 182 3.85 20.85 -3.98
CA GLN A 182 2.61 21.11 -3.25
C GLN A 182 1.47 21.35 -4.22
N LEU A 183 0.30 20.87 -3.81
CA LEU A 183 -0.97 21.21 -4.42
C LEU A 183 -1.89 21.77 -3.33
N ASP A 184 -2.64 22.81 -3.66
CA ASP A 184 -3.69 23.33 -2.79
C ASP A 184 -4.84 22.32 -2.62
N ASP A 185 -5.85 22.65 -1.81
CA ASP A 185 -7.00 21.77 -1.57
C ASP A 185 -7.86 21.54 -2.83
N GLU A 186 -7.76 22.38 -3.85
CA GLU A 186 -8.40 22.17 -5.16
C GLU A 186 -7.55 21.32 -6.11
N ASN A 187 -6.38 20.86 -5.66
CA ASN A 187 -5.38 20.14 -6.45
C ASN A 187 -4.76 20.99 -7.58
N LYS A 188 -4.53 22.28 -7.33
CA LYS A 188 -3.79 23.18 -8.20
C LYS A 188 -2.40 23.47 -7.67
N ASP A 189 -1.44 23.65 -8.57
CA ASP A 189 -0.11 24.13 -8.20
C ASP A 189 -0.08 25.66 -8.01
N LYS A 190 1.08 26.20 -7.64
CA LYS A 190 1.30 27.64 -7.44
C LYS A 190 1.03 28.49 -8.69
N ASP A 191 1.07 27.90 -9.88
CA ASP A 191 0.84 28.57 -11.16
C ASP A 191 -0.62 28.39 -11.63
N GLY A 192 -1.47 27.76 -10.81
CA GLY A 192 -2.90 27.55 -11.06
C GLY A 192 -3.21 26.33 -11.90
N LYS A 193 -2.22 25.49 -12.23
CA LYS A 193 -2.44 24.29 -13.04
C LYS A 193 -3.13 23.21 -12.22
N GLN A 194 -4.26 22.74 -12.73
CA GLN A 194 -5.03 21.64 -12.14
C GLN A 194 -4.37 20.28 -12.36
N TYR A 195 -4.36 19.44 -11.32
CA TYR A 195 -3.89 18.06 -11.39
C TYR A 195 -4.99 17.06 -11.00
N GLN A 196 -5.05 15.94 -11.74
CA GLN A 196 -5.64 14.70 -11.29
C GLN A 196 -4.63 13.93 -10.43
N VAL A 197 -5.10 13.41 -9.29
CA VAL A 197 -4.25 12.67 -8.35
C VAL A 197 -4.44 11.17 -8.49
N ILE A 198 -3.39 10.46 -8.88
CA ILE A 198 -3.31 9.01 -8.83
C ILE A 198 -2.97 8.62 -7.39
N SER A 199 -3.97 8.15 -6.65
CA SER A 199 -3.75 7.57 -5.32
C SER A 199 -3.10 6.19 -5.41
N SER A 200 -2.80 5.55 -4.27
CA SER A 200 -2.16 4.23 -4.28
C SER A 200 -2.93 3.21 -5.13
N LEU A 201 -2.20 2.58 -6.06
CA LEU A 201 -2.72 1.51 -6.91
C LEU A 201 -2.71 0.13 -6.22
N ARG A 202 -2.55 0.07 -4.89
CA ARG A 202 -2.65 -1.19 -4.14
C ARG A 202 -3.95 -1.91 -4.51
N ASP A 203 -3.82 -3.20 -4.81
CA ASP A 203 -4.89 -4.11 -5.22
C ASP A 203 -5.61 -3.72 -6.53
N ARG A 204 -5.08 -2.76 -7.30
CA ARG A 204 -5.68 -2.38 -8.58
C ARG A 204 -5.41 -3.42 -9.63
N LYS A 205 -6.42 -3.58 -10.47
CA LYS A 205 -6.42 -4.48 -11.61
C LYS A 205 -6.81 -3.71 -12.86
N LEU A 206 -6.43 -4.27 -14.00
CA LEU A 206 -6.87 -3.88 -15.32
C LEU A 206 -7.31 -5.13 -16.08
N THR A 207 -7.99 -4.95 -17.20
CA THR A 207 -8.24 -6.04 -18.15
C THR A 207 -7.56 -5.72 -19.46
N ILE A 208 -6.73 -6.64 -19.96
CA ILE A 208 -6.26 -6.61 -21.34
C ILE A 208 -7.11 -7.56 -22.18
N THR A 209 -7.46 -7.16 -23.38
CA THR A 209 -8.19 -7.98 -24.36
C THR A 209 -7.30 -8.20 -25.58
N ALA A 210 -6.95 -9.45 -25.86
CA ALA A 210 -6.20 -9.82 -27.06
C ALA A 210 -7.06 -9.60 -28.31
N SER A 211 -6.44 -9.47 -29.49
CA SER A 211 -7.13 -9.38 -30.78
C SER A 211 -8.02 -10.61 -31.08
N SER A 212 -7.76 -11.75 -30.44
CA SER A 212 -8.64 -12.94 -30.47
C SER A 212 -9.93 -12.81 -29.64
N GLY A 213 -10.06 -11.75 -28.83
CA GLY A 213 -11.14 -11.56 -27.87
C GLY A 213 -10.87 -12.13 -26.47
N GLU A 214 -9.75 -12.83 -26.26
CA GLU A 214 -9.34 -13.35 -24.95
C GLU A 214 -9.15 -12.20 -23.95
N LYS A 215 -9.85 -12.25 -22.81
CA LYS A 215 -9.73 -11.26 -21.73
C LYS A 215 -8.88 -11.81 -20.60
N ILE A 216 -7.88 -11.02 -20.18
CA ILE A 216 -6.96 -11.38 -19.12
C ILE A 216 -6.99 -10.26 -18.08
N GLU A 217 -7.31 -10.62 -16.84
CA GLU A 217 -7.16 -9.72 -15.71
C GLU A 217 -5.69 -9.66 -15.29
N VAL A 218 -5.18 -8.45 -15.12
CA VAL A 218 -3.78 -8.19 -14.77
C VAL A 218 -3.72 -7.33 -13.51
N ALA A 219 -2.77 -7.60 -12.65
CA ALA A 219 -2.66 -6.94 -11.35
C ALA A 219 -1.51 -5.92 -11.35
N TYR A 220 -1.72 -4.82 -10.63
CA TYR A 220 -0.68 -3.83 -10.39
C TYR A 220 0.53 -4.47 -9.70
N VAL A 221 1.72 -4.15 -10.18
CA VAL A 221 2.99 -4.55 -9.59
C VAL A 221 3.37 -3.52 -8.52
N PRO A 222 3.46 -3.90 -7.23
CA PRO A 222 3.74 -2.98 -6.14
C PRO A 222 5.00 -2.14 -6.34
N PHE A 223 4.99 -0.91 -5.81
CA PHE A 223 6.11 0.04 -5.82
C PHE A 223 6.55 0.55 -7.21
N THR A 224 5.83 0.21 -8.28
CA THR A 224 6.17 0.65 -9.64
C THR A 224 5.49 1.95 -10.09
N GLN A 225 4.50 2.44 -9.34
CA GLN A 225 3.67 3.62 -9.68
C GLN A 225 4.49 4.86 -10.04
N ALA A 226 5.46 5.18 -9.17
CA ALA A 226 6.29 6.36 -9.25
C ALA A 226 7.75 6.03 -8.89
N ALA A 227 8.40 5.20 -9.70
CA ALA A 227 9.79 4.77 -9.52
C ALA A 227 10.71 5.38 -10.59
N ASP A 228 12.02 5.40 -10.33
CA ASP A 228 13.09 5.88 -11.23
C ASP A 228 12.73 7.16 -12.02
N GLY A 229 12.11 8.13 -11.34
CA GLY A 229 11.75 9.42 -11.93
C GLY A 229 10.48 9.45 -12.80
N ARG A 230 9.80 8.32 -13.02
CA ARG A 230 8.66 8.18 -13.94
C ARG A 230 7.36 7.83 -13.21
N GLN A 231 6.21 8.18 -13.79
CA GLN A 231 4.88 7.78 -13.31
C GLN A 231 4.29 6.71 -14.23
N ALA A 232 4.89 5.53 -14.18
CA ALA A 232 4.66 4.43 -15.09
C ALA A 232 4.35 3.15 -14.30
N PRO A 233 3.17 3.02 -13.68
CA PRO A 233 2.76 1.78 -13.01
C PRO A 233 2.76 0.59 -13.96
N LYS A 234 3.19 -0.55 -13.42
CA LYS A 234 3.32 -1.82 -14.15
C LYS A 234 2.16 -2.73 -13.78
N PHE A 235 1.72 -3.52 -14.75
CA PHE A 235 0.69 -4.52 -14.60
C PHE A 235 1.20 -5.83 -15.16
N ARG A 236 0.98 -6.90 -14.40
CA ARG A 236 1.52 -8.23 -14.71
C ARG A 236 0.42 -9.24 -14.96
N LEU A 237 0.67 -10.11 -15.92
CA LEU A 237 -0.16 -11.26 -16.21
C LEU A 237 -0.18 -12.23 -15.01
N PRO A 238 -1.20 -13.10 -14.90
CA PRO A 238 -1.19 -14.19 -13.94
C PRO A 238 0.08 -15.04 -14.03
N ALA A 239 0.53 -15.59 -12.89
CA ALA A 239 1.77 -16.36 -12.82
C ALA A 239 1.81 -17.48 -13.87
N GLY A 240 2.92 -17.59 -14.59
CA GLY A 240 3.13 -18.58 -15.66
C GLY A 240 2.55 -18.18 -17.02
N GLN A 241 1.83 -17.07 -17.14
CA GLN A 241 1.39 -16.55 -18.44
C GLN A 241 2.36 -15.53 -19.01
N THR A 242 2.47 -15.49 -20.34
CA THR A 242 3.26 -14.51 -21.09
C THR A 242 2.42 -13.87 -22.20
N LEU A 243 2.77 -12.65 -22.55
CA LEU A 243 2.26 -11.96 -23.74
C LEU A 243 2.72 -12.73 -24.98
N LYS A 244 1.80 -12.98 -25.91
CA LYS A 244 2.06 -13.72 -27.15
C LYS A 244 2.61 -12.75 -28.21
N PRO A 245 3.86 -12.92 -28.70
CA PRO A 245 4.41 -12.04 -29.73
C PRO A 245 3.50 -11.93 -30.96
N GLY A 246 3.42 -10.73 -31.54
CA GLY A 246 2.54 -10.40 -32.67
C GLY A 246 1.08 -10.14 -32.30
N THR A 247 0.67 -10.38 -31.05
CA THR A 247 -0.72 -10.14 -30.62
C THR A 247 -0.91 -8.67 -30.21
N GLU A 248 -1.94 -8.01 -30.74
CA GLU A 248 -2.40 -6.71 -30.23
C GLU A 248 -3.26 -6.92 -28.98
N TYR A 249 -2.96 -6.16 -27.92
CA TYR A 249 -3.73 -6.13 -26.69
C TYR A 249 -4.34 -4.75 -26.49
N THR A 250 -5.62 -4.70 -26.12
CA THR A 250 -6.34 -3.47 -25.75
C THR A 250 -6.59 -3.44 -24.24
N ILE A 251 -6.21 -2.35 -23.58
CA ILE A 251 -6.39 -2.16 -22.14
C ILE A 251 -7.74 -1.51 -21.85
N THR A 252 -8.42 -2.02 -20.83
CA THR A 252 -9.64 -1.44 -20.26
C THR A 252 -9.55 -1.37 -18.74
N SER A 253 -10.22 -0.36 -18.17
CA SER A 253 -10.20 -0.05 -16.74
C SER A 253 -11.51 0.59 -16.30
N ASP A 254 -11.90 0.32 -15.06
CA ASP A 254 -13.00 0.99 -14.36
C ASP A 254 -12.55 2.29 -13.66
N TRP A 255 -11.24 2.52 -13.47
CA TRP A 255 -10.70 3.70 -12.78
C TRP A 255 -9.86 4.66 -13.65
N ALA A 256 -9.44 4.22 -14.84
CA ALA A 256 -8.64 5.03 -15.76
C ALA A 256 -9.16 5.01 -17.20
N THR A 257 -8.84 6.06 -17.95
CA THR A 257 -8.99 6.15 -19.40
C THR A 257 -7.59 6.23 -20.00
N VAL A 258 -7.19 5.20 -20.75
CA VAL A 258 -5.91 5.19 -21.46
C VAL A 258 -6.12 5.72 -22.88
N LYS A 259 -5.53 6.87 -23.21
CA LYS A 259 -5.69 7.55 -24.51
C LYS A 259 -5.21 6.68 -25.67
N ASN A 260 -4.04 6.04 -25.52
CA ASN A 260 -3.53 5.02 -26.44
C ASN A 260 -3.59 3.65 -25.75
N PRO A 261 -4.76 2.98 -25.74
CA PRO A 261 -4.98 1.78 -24.92
C PRO A 261 -4.39 0.51 -25.53
N LYS A 262 -3.82 0.58 -26.72
CA LYS A 262 -3.37 -0.58 -27.50
C LYS A 262 -1.85 -0.68 -27.51
N PHE A 263 -1.34 -1.90 -27.42
CA PHE A 263 0.05 -2.22 -27.72
C PHE A 263 0.15 -3.60 -28.40
N THR A 264 1.10 -3.76 -29.31
CA THR A 264 1.43 -5.06 -29.90
C THR A 264 2.56 -5.69 -29.13
N ALA A 265 2.36 -6.93 -28.65
CA ALA A 265 3.40 -7.65 -27.96
C ALA A 265 4.52 -8.05 -28.94
N SER A 266 5.75 -7.85 -28.51
CA SER A 266 6.98 -8.24 -29.20
C SER A 266 7.64 -9.40 -28.44
N THR A 267 8.57 -10.08 -29.12
CA THR A 267 9.43 -11.05 -28.46
C THR A 267 10.40 -10.33 -27.53
N ILE A 268 10.23 -10.51 -26.22
CA ILE A 268 11.16 -10.04 -25.19
C ILE A 268 11.66 -11.26 -24.44
N ALA A 269 12.97 -11.44 -24.37
CA ALA A 269 13.56 -12.53 -23.57
C ALA A 269 13.21 -12.33 -22.08
N PRO A 270 13.02 -13.42 -21.31
CA PRO A 270 12.98 -13.31 -19.86
C PRO A 270 14.23 -12.62 -19.30
N LEU A 271 14.13 -12.10 -18.08
CA LEU A 271 15.31 -11.59 -17.36
C LEU A 271 16.32 -12.73 -17.14
N VAL A 272 17.60 -12.42 -16.89
CA VAL A 272 18.60 -13.48 -16.67
C VAL A 272 19.16 -13.35 -15.26
N ILE A 273 19.00 -14.39 -14.45
CA ILE A 273 19.67 -14.52 -13.16
C ILE A 273 21.13 -14.87 -13.45
N GLN A 274 22.04 -14.00 -13.03
CA GLN A 274 23.48 -14.14 -13.18
C GLN A 274 24.09 -14.90 -12.00
N SER A 275 23.65 -14.62 -10.77
CA SER A 275 24.18 -15.26 -9.56
C SER A 275 23.20 -15.18 -8.40
N ALA A 276 23.46 -15.98 -7.37
CA ALA A 276 22.77 -15.92 -6.10
C ALA A 276 23.77 -16.11 -4.93
N GLU A 277 23.45 -15.53 -3.78
CA GLU A 277 24.27 -15.66 -2.57
C GLU A 277 23.38 -15.70 -1.33
N GLY A 278 23.63 -16.64 -0.42
CA GLY A 278 22.99 -16.65 0.89
C GLY A 278 23.42 -15.42 1.71
N ILE A 279 22.47 -14.74 2.36
CA ILE A 279 22.76 -13.65 3.30
C ILE A 279 22.85 -14.20 4.71
N ASP A 280 21.79 -14.91 5.10
CA ASP A 280 21.59 -15.60 6.36
C ASP A 280 20.73 -16.85 6.12
N ASN A 281 20.35 -17.55 7.18
CA ASN A 281 19.55 -18.76 7.05
C ASN A 281 18.09 -18.52 6.60
N LYS A 282 17.67 -17.27 6.35
CA LYS A 282 16.29 -16.88 5.97
C LYS A 282 16.21 -16.05 4.70
N SER A 283 17.33 -15.69 4.10
CA SER A 283 17.33 -14.81 2.93
C SER A 283 18.54 -15.03 2.02
N LEU A 284 18.32 -14.72 0.75
CA LEU A 284 19.35 -14.72 -0.29
C LEU A 284 19.31 -13.44 -1.11
N GLN A 285 20.44 -13.10 -1.72
CA GLN A 285 20.51 -12.13 -2.81
C GLN A 285 20.40 -12.88 -4.13
N VAL A 286 19.63 -12.32 -5.05
CA VAL A 286 19.56 -12.75 -6.44
C VAL A 286 20.02 -11.57 -7.29
N THR A 287 21.03 -11.80 -8.11
CA THR A 287 21.63 -10.80 -9.01
C THR A 287 21.24 -11.14 -10.44
N LEU A 288 20.61 -10.19 -11.13
CA LEU A 288 20.35 -10.30 -12.56
C LEU A 288 21.56 -9.82 -13.38
N ASP A 289 21.62 -10.21 -14.65
CA ASP A 289 22.63 -9.75 -15.60
C ASP A 289 22.58 -8.21 -15.81
N LYS A 290 21.39 -7.62 -15.64
CA LYS A 290 21.12 -6.19 -15.77
C LYS A 290 20.10 -5.74 -14.73
N ASP A 291 20.19 -4.46 -14.35
CA ASP A 291 19.17 -3.81 -13.53
C ASP A 291 17.83 -3.83 -14.28
N PRO A 292 16.79 -4.49 -13.74
CA PRO A 292 15.51 -4.58 -14.43
C PRO A 292 14.71 -3.26 -14.36
N GLY A 293 15.13 -2.28 -13.56
CA GLY A 293 14.42 -1.02 -13.42
C GLY A 293 13.14 -1.14 -12.58
N MET A 294 12.65 -0.01 -12.09
CA MET A 294 11.26 0.23 -11.67
C MET A 294 10.64 -0.87 -10.80
N GLU A 295 11.39 -1.45 -9.86
CA GLU A 295 10.92 -2.51 -8.93
C GLU A 295 10.31 -3.76 -9.63
N LEU A 296 10.81 -4.15 -10.81
CA LEU A 296 10.26 -5.32 -11.53
C LEU A 296 10.43 -6.67 -10.80
N PHE A 297 11.29 -6.72 -9.77
CA PHE A 297 11.34 -7.86 -8.84
C PHE A 297 10.10 -7.99 -7.95
N ALA A 298 9.29 -6.93 -7.76
CA ALA A 298 8.14 -6.94 -6.87
C ALA A 298 7.18 -8.10 -7.20
N GLY A 299 6.95 -8.98 -6.22
CA GLY A 299 6.09 -10.16 -6.36
C GLY A 299 6.72 -11.34 -7.11
N ARG A 300 8.01 -11.25 -7.51
CA ARG A 300 8.74 -12.39 -8.07
C ARG A 300 9.13 -13.38 -6.99
N LYS A 301 9.22 -14.64 -7.41
CA LYS A 301 9.56 -15.77 -6.56
C LYS A 301 10.59 -16.66 -7.25
N VAL A 302 11.37 -17.33 -6.42
CA VAL A 302 12.27 -18.40 -6.81
C VAL A 302 11.98 -19.63 -5.93
N GLU A 303 12.07 -20.81 -6.52
CA GLU A 303 12.16 -22.08 -5.80
C GLU A 303 13.65 -22.39 -5.63
N LEU A 304 14.04 -22.76 -4.42
CA LEU A 304 15.40 -23.23 -4.10
C LEU A 304 15.34 -24.74 -3.94
N GLN A 305 16.12 -25.45 -4.74
CA GLN A 305 16.18 -26.92 -4.73
C GLN A 305 17.52 -27.35 -4.13
N SER A 306 17.51 -28.01 -2.98
CA SER A 306 18.71 -28.58 -2.40
C SER A 306 19.07 -29.93 -3.00
N GLU A 307 20.33 -30.33 -2.84
CA GLU A 307 20.84 -31.65 -3.29
C GLU A 307 20.08 -32.84 -2.69
N ASP A 308 19.50 -32.69 -1.50
CA ASP A 308 18.66 -33.70 -0.84
C ASP A 308 17.22 -33.78 -1.42
N GLY A 309 16.93 -32.98 -2.45
CA GLY A 309 15.64 -32.92 -3.14
C GLY A 309 14.58 -32.05 -2.45
N LYS A 310 14.92 -31.38 -1.34
CA LYS A 310 13.99 -30.48 -0.65
C LYS A 310 13.82 -29.18 -1.45
N LYS A 311 12.60 -28.66 -1.43
CA LYS A 311 12.20 -27.43 -2.13
C LYS A 311 11.72 -26.41 -1.14
N VAL A 312 12.27 -25.19 -1.21
CA VAL A 312 11.79 -24.05 -0.42
C VAL A 312 11.53 -22.85 -1.32
N GLU A 313 10.49 -22.09 -1.02
CA GLU A 313 10.13 -20.89 -1.79
C GLU A 313 10.77 -19.66 -1.14
N ALA A 314 11.33 -18.79 -1.96
CA ALA A 314 11.73 -17.44 -1.55
C ALA A 314 11.03 -16.40 -2.42
N GLN A 315 10.59 -15.31 -1.78
CA GLN A 315 9.90 -14.20 -2.43
C GLN A 315 10.69 -12.91 -2.27
N TYR A 316 10.73 -12.11 -3.33
CA TYR A 316 11.39 -10.81 -3.28
C TYR A 316 10.84 -9.92 -2.15
N ARG A 317 11.76 -9.40 -1.34
CA ARG A 317 11.51 -8.39 -0.33
C ARG A 317 11.29 -7.05 -1.02
N PHE A 318 10.09 -6.50 -0.91
CA PHE A 318 9.75 -5.24 -1.56
C PHE A 318 10.76 -4.12 -1.24
N SER A 319 11.10 -3.33 -2.28
CA SER A 319 12.02 -2.20 -2.17
C SER A 319 13.44 -2.56 -1.74
N SER A 320 13.86 -3.82 -1.91
CA SER A 320 15.24 -4.25 -1.66
C SER A 320 16.16 -4.16 -2.88
N ARG A 321 15.63 -3.75 -4.05
CA ARG A 321 16.39 -3.60 -5.30
C ARG A 321 17.53 -2.61 -5.09
N LYS A 322 18.74 -3.06 -5.43
CA LYS A 322 19.94 -2.23 -5.54
C LYS A 322 20.61 -2.51 -6.88
N GLY A 323 20.24 -1.74 -7.90
CA GLY A 323 20.62 -2.05 -9.28
C GLY A 323 20.04 -3.40 -9.70
N ALA A 324 20.90 -4.30 -10.18
CA ALA A 324 20.53 -5.65 -10.59
C ALA A 324 20.31 -6.65 -9.44
N VAL A 325 20.56 -6.25 -8.19
CA VAL A 325 20.46 -7.13 -7.02
C VAL A 325 19.11 -6.94 -6.33
N GLY A 326 18.46 -8.04 -5.95
CA GLY A 326 17.27 -8.05 -5.09
C GLY A 326 17.41 -9.06 -3.94
N ILE A 327 16.84 -8.76 -2.78
CA ILE A 327 16.80 -9.67 -1.63
C ILE A 327 15.52 -10.50 -1.71
N PHE A 328 15.64 -11.81 -1.52
CA PHE A 328 14.52 -12.75 -1.47
C PHE A 328 14.47 -13.38 -0.07
N ASP A 329 13.30 -13.33 0.54
CA ASP A 329 13.02 -13.90 1.86
C ASP A 329 12.40 -15.28 1.72
N LEU A 330 12.89 -16.24 2.49
CA LEU A 330 12.30 -17.57 2.57
C LEU A 330 10.89 -17.48 3.17
N GLN A 331 9.96 -18.22 2.56
CA GLN A 331 8.55 -18.19 2.92
C GLN A 331 8.22 -19.28 3.95
N ASN A 332 7.07 -19.14 4.62
CA ASN A 332 6.50 -20.15 5.53
C ASN A 332 7.42 -20.61 6.68
N GLY A 333 8.33 -19.74 7.14
CA GLY A 333 9.29 -20.06 8.20
C GLY A 333 10.39 -21.04 7.79
N ALA A 334 10.57 -21.28 6.49
CA ALA A 334 11.65 -22.10 5.98
C ALA A 334 13.03 -21.49 6.30
N THR A 335 14.04 -22.35 6.38
CA THR A 335 15.44 -21.96 6.59
C THR A 335 16.37 -22.72 5.65
N LEU A 336 17.47 -22.05 5.28
CA LEU A 336 18.59 -22.66 4.58
C LEU A 336 19.43 -23.47 5.56
N GLN A 337 19.90 -24.63 5.11
CA GLN A 337 20.86 -25.43 5.87
C GLN A 337 22.28 -24.93 5.58
N GLN A 338 23.06 -24.73 6.63
CA GLN A 338 24.44 -24.29 6.53
C GLN A 338 25.27 -25.31 5.75
N GLY A 339 26.00 -24.85 4.72
CA GLY A 339 26.86 -25.71 3.91
C GLY A 339 26.14 -26.53 2.83
N MET A 340 24.82 -26.46 2.75
CA MET A 340 24.03 -27.15 1.71
C MET A 340 24.01 -26.32 0.42
N GLU A 341 24.22 -26.96 -0.72
CA GLU A 341 24.05 -26.32 -2.03
C GLU A 341 22.57 -26.26 -2.42
N TYR A 342 22.16 -25.11 -2.98
CA TYR A 342 20.83 -24.86 -3.49
C TYR A 342 20.90 -24.37 -4.94
N THR A 343 20.12 -24.99 -5.82
CA THR A 343 19.84 -24.49 -7.18
C THR A 343 18.68 -23.50 -7.14
N VAL A 344 18.86 -22.33 -7.76
CA VAL A 344 17.84 -21.28 -7.87
C VAL A 344 17.02 -21.48 -9.14
N VAL A 345 15.71 -21.67 -8.98
CA VAL A 345 14.77 -21.89 -10.08
C VAL A 345 13.71 -20.78 -10.10
N PRO A 346 13.72 -19.85 -11.08
CA PRO A 346 12.72 -18.79 -11.15
C PRO A 346 11.32 -19.34 -11.41
N THR A 347 10.34 -18.92 -10.61
CA THR A 347 8.96 -19.42 -10.71
C THR A 347 8.14 -18.63 -11.71
N GLY A 348 7.56 -19.29 -12.72
CA GLY A 348 6.61 -18.65 -13.65
C GLY A 348 7.27 -17.91 -14.82
N GLY A 349 8.48 -18.29 -15.23
CA GLY A 349 9.07 -17.89 -16.51
C GLY A 349 9.48 -16.42 -16.65
N TRP A 350 9.61 -15.70 -15.52
CA TRP A 350 10.01 -14.30 -15.51
C TRP A 350 11.50 -14.07 -15.73
N ALA A 351 12.28 -15.10 -15.40
CA ALA A 351 13.70 -15.13 -15.65
C ALA A 351 14.15 -16.52 -16.12
N THR A 352 15.33 -16.56 -16.72
CA THR A 352 16.15 -17.74 -16.88
C THR A 352 17.34 -17.67 -15.93
N GLY A 353 17.98 -18.80 -15.68
CA GLY A 353 19.22 -18.89 -14.91
C GLY A 353 19.73 -20.30 -15.10
N GLU A 354 20.74 -20.48 -15.95
CA GLU A 354 21.32 -21.79 -16.18
C GLU A 354 22.05 -22.23 -14.91
N GLN A 355 21.46 -23.19 -14.18
CA GLN A 355 22.04 -23.84 -13.00
C GLN A 355 22.73 -22.89 -12.01
N VAL A 356 22.09 -21.75 -11.70
CA VAL A 356 22.61 -20.83 -10.69
C VAL A 356 22.51 -21.51 -9.33
N THR A 357 23.66 -21.84 -8.73
CA THR A 357 23.74 -22.44 -7.40
C THR A 357 24.36 -21.49 -6.38
N PHE A 358 24.07 -21.73 -5.11
CA PHE A 358 24.75 -21.08 -3.99
C PHE A 358 24.74 -21.99 -2.75
N VAL A 359 25.65 -21.73 -1.81
CA VAL A 359 25.74 -22.47 -0.54
C VAL A 359 24.99 -21.71 0.55
N GLY A 360 24.15 -22.41 1.31
CA GLY A 360 23.42 -21.87 2.47
C GLY A 360 24.37 -21.42 3.58
N LYS A 361 24.09 -20.25 4.18
CA LYS A 361 24.86 -19.68 5.28
C LYS A 361 24.25 -19.94 6.65
#